data_AF-A0ABD5YZU5-F1
#
_entry.id   AF-A0ABD5YZU5-F1
#
_cell.length_a   1.000
_cell.length_b   1.000
_cell.length_c   1.000
_cell.angle_alpha   90.00
_cell.angle_beta   90.00
_cell.angle_gamma   90.00
#
_symmetry.space_group_name_H-M   'P 1'
#
loop_
_entity.id
_entity.type
_entity.pdbx_description
1 polymer ?
#
loop_
_entity_poly.entity_id
_entity_poly.type
_entity_poly.pdbx_seq_one_letter_code
_entity_poly.pdbx_strand_id
1 'polypeptide(L)'
;MDDDVVAAGEWLSLDQQTAVSSSVSDDFDISLADEPAPTRDHCGNYQVGYNEAEQEIVVSLQPSPLAARTVTRLCAALLDPRLLNTLLTPERLDGEDGEALGTLLDDAVSPAVLRAARQLGWLPDRAATGEDYPEQLISAMESLFADVDDIGSGDDFDPELARSVCRRGQGLAGTITHIYDLLGWDVVRELTFPDYSRHFHEDRSTHLQTLATQVAITSRYGHYPMSRIVYEERADKREGSLGAPAVDDIDPSGDLIGSWVLRGPGVDRLASNLAHLEAYANLDIQDEGANFAAFFTDLTIGQATRLDSIRETARRICHMKHLEPTRPATALLYALTGSVYETANALSGLAAETDPSRRTITLDEVRYALATLDPASLLPELDADEEGTRRKSARSKLIYAQLTARAPLTTGEWADRAGVSEESIRNHRDDLAALGLLEIDDRGVGKATYYRLRLPFRDERGDGDAPRPAHLVASEGESQPRSIRDVVCDLLEARELFEEAIDDQAISDGLVGWPPALEPAIERWLWLRPWCDVIARLLGVEGGGSLRGPTEWIEGPYEVTSRFGMEPATKQTQLGA
;
A
#
# COMPACT_ATOMS: atom_id res chain seq x y z
N MET A 1 4.46 30.62 24.12
CA MET A 1 3.14 31.05 23.64
C MET A 1 3.10 30.65 22.18
N ASP A 2 2.89 29.35 21.98
CA ASP A 2 2.32 28.78 20.77
C ASP A 2 1.16 27.95 21.29
N ASP A 3 0.00 28.15 20.68
CA ASP A 3 -1.31 27.75 21.15
C ASP A 3 -1.46 26.24 21.34
N ASP A 4 -2.33 25.86 22.28
CA ASP A 4 -2.97 24.55 22.38
C ASP A 4 -3.45 24.09 20.98
N VAL A 5 -2.75 23.15 20.37
CA VAL A 5 -3.26 22.42 19.21
C VAL A 5 -3.67 21.04 19.68
N VAL A 6 -4.91 20.95 20.14
CA VAL A 6 -5.68 19.70 20.06
C VAL A 6 -5.44 19.13 18.66
N ALA A 7 -4.98 17.88 18.59
CA ALA A 7 -4.69 17.21 17.32
C ALA A 7 -5.83 17.44 16.33
N ALA A 8 -5.57 18.18 15.25
CA ALA A 8 -6.57 18.48 14.24
C ALA A 8 -6.47 17.42 13.14
N GLY A 9 -7.34 16.42 13.18
CA GLY A 9 -7.44 15.43 12.13
C GLY A 9 -7.89 16.05 10.80
N GLU A 10 -7.14 15.83 9.74
CA GLU A 10 -7.60 16.15 8.38
C GLU A 10 -8.42 15.01 7.79
N TRP A 11 -9.32 15.32 6.87
CA TRP A 11 -10.08 14.28 6.16
C TRP A 11 -9.29 13.81 4.94
N LEU A 12 -9.15 12.50 4.75
CA LEU A 12 -8.64 11.94 3.51
C LEU A 12 -9.62 12.23 2.38
N SER A 13 -9.12 12.71 1.24
CA SER A 13 -9.94 12.71 0.05
C SER A 13 -10.29 11.26 -0.34
N LEU A 14 -11.41 11.07 -1.02
CA LEU A 14 -11.92 9.74 -1.34
C LEU A 14 -10.93 8.91 -2.18
N ASP A 15 -10.17 9.57 -3.06
CA ASP A 15 -9.10 8.98 -3.85
C ASP A 15 -7.89 8.58 -2.99
N GLN A 16 -7.48 9.41 -2.03
CA GLN A 16 -6.42 9.04 -1.08
C GLN A 16 -6.84 7.84 -0.23
N GLN A 17 -8.05 7.86 0.31
CA GLN A 17 -8.58 6.74 1.07
C GLN A 17 -8.60 5.46 0.24
N THR A 18 -9.11 5.54 -1.00
CA THR A 18 -9.15 4.39 -1.91
C THR A 18 -7.75 3.85 -2.22
N ALA A 19 -6.77 4.72 -2.43
CA ALA A 19 -5.39 4.32 -2.68
C ALA A 19 -4.77 3.59 -1.48
N VAL A 20 -4.97 4.10 -0.26
CA VAL A 20 -4.47 3.46 0.96
C VAL A 20 -5.12 2.09 1.14
N SER A 21 -6.45 1.98 1.09
CA SER A 21 -7.13 0.68 1.22
C SER A 21 -6.68 -0.30 0.13
N SER A 22 -6.61 0.14 -1.12
CA SER A 22 -6.22 -0.74 -2.25
C SER A 22 -4.73 -1.12 -2.25
N SER A 23 -3.89 -0.42 -1.46
CA SER A 23 -2.49 -0.82 -1.26
C SER A 23 -2.41 -2.16 -0.56
N VAL A 24 -3.39 -2.45 0.29
CA VAL A 24 -3.58 -3.70 1.01
C VAL A 24 -4.57 -4.52 0.20
N SER A 25 -4.11 -5.21 -0.84
CA SER A 25 -4.96 -6.21 -1.51
C SER A 25 -5.41 -7.27 -0.51
N ASP A 26 -6.45 -8.05 -0.85
CA ASP A 26 -7.01 -9.12 0.00
C ASP A 26 -5.96 -10.08 0.60
N ASP A 27 -4.79 -10.18 -0.03
CA ASP A 27 -3.70 -11.07 0.37
C ASP A 27 -2.67 -10.46 1.35
N PHE A 28 -2.69 -9.15 1.65
CA PHE A 28 -1.60 -8.48 2.38
C PHE A 28 -2.00 -7.98 3.78
N ASP A 29 -1.19 -8.28 4.79
CA ASP A 29 -1.31 -7.72 6.13
C ASP A 29 -0.54 -6.41 6.28
N ILE A 30 0.62 -6.35 5.63
CA ILE A 30 1.50 -5.16 5.60
C ILE A 30 1.87 -4.88 4.15
N SER A 31 1.57 -3.68 3.67
CA SER A 31 1.91 -3.25 2.31
C SER A 31 3.00 -2.18 2.31
N LEU A 32 3.97 -2.30 1.42
CA LEU A 32 5.05 -1.35 1.20
C LEU A 32 4.75 -0.51 -0.04
N ALA A 33 4.67 0.82 0.14
CA ALA A 33 4.44 1.77 -0.94
C ALA A 33 5.66 2.69 -1.12
N ASP A 34 6.62 2.26 -1.96
CA ASP A 34 7.83 3.02 -2.29
C ASP A 34 7.57 4.18 -3.25
N GLU A 35 6.98 5.22 -2.68
CA GLU A 35 6.60 6.44 -3.38
C GLU A 35 6.75 7.67 -2.47
N PRO A 36 6.68 8.90 -3.02
CA PRO A 36 6.75 10.09 -2.19
C PRO A 36 5.59 10.08 -1.19
N ALA A 37 5.92 10.26 0.09
CA ALA A 37 4.93 10.40 1.14
C ALA A 37 4.86 11.87 1.59
N PRO A 38 3.70 12.36 2.05
CA PRO A 38 3.59 13.73 2.54
C PRO A 38 4.41 13.93 3.83
N THR A 39 5.09 15.07 3.94
CA THR A 39 5.68 15.52 5.20
C THR A 39 4.61 16.19 6.05
N ARG A 40 4.57 15.83 7.33
CA ARG A 40 3.66 16.41 8.32
C ARG A 40 4.47 17.16 9.36
N ASP A 41 4.35 18.49 9.35
CA ASP A 41 5.17 19.39 10.17
C ASP A 41 4.84 19.33 11.67
N HIS A 42 3.64 18.88 12.04
CA HIS A 42 3.17 18.89 13.42
C HIS A 42 2.87 17.51 13.99
N CYS A 43 3.22 17.38 15.28
CA CYS A 43 3.07 16.16 16.05
C CYS A 43 1.62 15.76 16.37
N GLY A 44 0.63 16.58 16.06
CA GLY A 44 -0.80 16.23 16.17
C GLY A 44 -1.44 15.87 14.83
N ASN A 45 -0.72 15.98 13.70
CA ASN A 45 -1.33 15.84 12.38
C ASN A 45 -1.52 14.36 12.04
N TYR A 46 -2.77 13.98 11.85
CA TYR A 46 -3.18 12.70 11.28
C TYR A 46 -4.30 12.96 10.26
N GLN A 47 -4.53 11.98 9.41
CA GLN A 47 -5.60 11.98 8.43
C GLN A 47 -6.50 10.77 8.67
N VAL A 48 -7.80 10.95 8.44
CA VAL A 48 -8.80 9.92 8.66
C VAL A 48 -9.83 9.92 7.53
N GLY A 49 -10.31 8.73 7.17
CA GLY A 49 -11.44 8.52 6.28
C GLY A 49 -12.17 7.24 6.65
N TYR A 50 -13.46 7.15 6.29
CA TYR A 50 -14.20 5.89 6.33
C TYR A 50 -15.05 5.74 5.07
N ASN A 51 -15.27 4.50 4.65
CA ASN A 51 -16.14 4.15 3.53
C ASN A 51 -17.16 3.14 4.04
N GLU A 52 -18.40 3.59 4.21
CA GLU A 52 -19.49 2.76 4.73
C GLU A 52 -19.92 1.66 3.77
N ALA A 53 -19.76 1.85 2.46
CA ALA A 53 -20.12 0.83 1.47
C ALA A 53 -19.19 -0.39 1.52
N GLU A 54 -17.92 -0.17 1.86
CA GLU A 54 -16.91 -1.23 1.99
C GLU A 54 -16.64 -1.59 3.47
N GLN A 55 -17.30 -0.91 4.42
CA GLN A 55 -17.05 -1.02 5.87
C GLN A 55 -15.57 -0.82 6.27
N GLU A 56 -14.90 0.16 5.67
CA GLU A 56 -13.47 0.40 5.89
C GLU A 56 -13.21 1.71 6.64
N ILE A 57 -12.17 1.72 7.48
CA ILE A 57 -11.61 2.88 8.15
C ILE A 57 -10.14 3.00 7.74
N VAL A 58 -9.73 4.20 7.33
CA VAL A 58 -8.33 4.50 7.04
C VAL A 58 -7.86 5.58 8.00
N VAL A 59 -6.76 5.30 8.69
CA VAL A 59 -6.02 6.30 9.48
C VAL A 59 -4.60 6.42 8.95
N SER A 60 -4.12 7.65 8.81
CA SER A 60 -2.83 7.94 8.18
C SER A 60 -2.04 8.95 9.00
N LEU A 61 -0.81 8.60 9.39
CA LEU A 61 0.04 9.46 10.23
C LEU A 61 1.52 9.31 9.90
N GLN A 62 2.30 10.33 10.23
CA GLN A 62 3.76 10.24 10.20
C GLN A 62 4.25 9.76 11.59
N PRO A 63 5.03 8.66 11.66
CA PRO A 63 5.55 8.19 12.94
C PRO A 63 6.61 9.14 13.49
N SER A 64 6.77 9.13 14.81
CA SER A 64 7.77 9.91 15.54
C SER A 64 8.92 9.01 16.00
N PRO A 65 10.16 9.55 16.09
CA PRO A 65 11.29 8.89 16.76
C PRO A 65 10.96 8.40 18.17
N LEU A 66 10.02 9.09 18.84
CA LEU A 66 9.49 8.68 20.14
C LEU A 66 8.20 7.85 19.95
N ALA A 67 8.29 6.55 20.19
CA ALA A 67 7.17 5.60 20.05
C ALA A 67 5.88 6.06 20.77
N ALA A 68 6.02 6.66 21.97
CA ALA A 68 4.90 7.20 22.74
C ALA A 68 4.07 8.22 21.93
N ARG A 69 4.72 9.11 21.18
CA ARG A 69 4.03 10.09 20.31
C ARG A 69 3.33 9.40 19.15
N THR A 70 3.96 8.42 18.52
CA THR A 70 3.37 7.66 17.42
C THR A 70 2.06 6.98 17.85
N VAL A 71 2.07 6.28 18.98
CA VAL A 71 0.88 5.53 19.43
C VAL A 71 -0.22 6.43 19.97
N THR A 72 0.12 7.55 20.60
CA THR A 72 -0.88 8.55 21.02
C THR A 72 -1.58 9.17 19.80
N ARG A 73 -0.83 9.49 18.73
CA ARG A 73 -1.43 9.93 17.45
C ARG A 73 -2.34 8.87 16.85
N LEU A 74 -1.93 7.61 16.89
CA LEU A 74 -2.74 6.51 16.38
C LEU A 74 -4.07 6.41 17.15
N CYS A 75 -4.03 6.51 18.49
CA CYS A 75 -5.24 6.55 19.31
C CYS A 75 -6.13 7.74 18.93
N ALA A 76 -5.55 8.92 18.74
CA ALA A 76 -6.26 10.13 18.33
C ALA A 76 -6.95 9.98 16.97
N ALA A 77 -6.26 9.37 16.00
CA ALA A 77 -6.82 9.11 14.69
C ALA A 77 -7.96 8.09 14.73
N LEU A 78 -7.80 7.01 15.49
CA LEU A 78 -8.81 5.96 15.65
C LEU A 78 -10.04 6.44 16.45
N LEU A 79 -9.87 7.42 17.33
CA LEU A 79 -10.93 8.08 18.10
C LEU A 79 -11.26 9.47 17.55
N ASP A 80 -11.03 9.72 16.26
CA ASP A 80 -11.40 11.00 15.67
C ASP A 80 -12.91 11.25 15.90
N PRO A 81 -13.33 12.46 16.30
CA PRO A 81 -14.73 12.75 16.59
C PRO A 81 -15.70 12.37 15.45
N ARG A 82 -15.25 12.40 14.19
CA ARG A 82 -16.07 11.98 13.05
C ARG A 82 -16.31 10.47 13.04
N LEU A 83 -15.30 9.66 13.36
CA LEU A 83 -15.45 8.21 13.48
C LEU A 83 -16.30 7.87 14.71
N LEU A 84 -16.03 8.49 15.85
CA LEU A 84 -16.80 8.28 17.08
C LEU A 84 -18.30 8.51 16.87
N ASN A 85 -18.66 9.68 16.34
CA ASN A 85 -20.05 10.08 16.15
C ASN A 85 -20.79 9.30 15.04
N THR A 86 -20.08 8.48 14.26
CA THR A 86 -20.67 7.73 13.13
C THR A 86 -20.63 6.22 13.36
N LEU A 87 -19.52 5.71 13.90
CA LEU A 87 -19.20 4.29 13.96
C LEU A 87 -19.30 3.71 15.36
N LEU A 88 -18.96 4.50 16.38
CA LEU A 88 -19.00 4.09 17.80
C LEU A 88 -20.19 4.72 18.52
N THR A 89 -21.38 4.65 17.91
CA THR A 89 -22.61 5.17 18.50
C THR A 89 -23.22 4.16 19.47
N PRO A 90 -24.03 4.61 20.46
CA PRO A 90 -24.71 3.70 21.37
C PRO A 90 -25.52 2.61 20.65
N GLU A 91 -26.20 2.94 19.55
CA GLU A 91 -27.01 1.98 18.80
C GLU A 91 -26.16 0.86 18.18
N ARG A 92 -24.94 1.17 17.73
CA ARG A 92 -24.02 0.16 17.16
C ARG A 92 -23.34 -0.67 18.24
N LEU A 93 -23.11 -0.09 19.41
CA LEU A 93 -22.40 -0.73 20.52
C LEU A 93 -23.33 -1.57 21.41
N ASP A 94 -24.55 -1.10 21.68
CA ASP A 94 -25.56 -1.78 22.53
C ASP A 94 -26.56 -2.64 21.72
N GLY A 95 -26.63 -2.45 20.39
CA GLY A 95 -27.56 -3.19 19.52
C GLY A 95 -29.02 -2.77 19.65
N GLU A 96 -29.93 -3.45 18.94
CA GLU A 96 -31.35 -3.03 18.81
C GLU A 96 -32.14 -3.05 20.13
N ASP A 97 -31.77 -3.91 21.07
CA ASP A 97 -32.48 -4.08 22.35
C ASP A 97 -32.00 -3.12 23.46
N GLY A 98 -30.89 -2.39 23.25
CA GLY A 98 -30.38 -1.40 24.19
C GLY A 98 -29.92 -1.96 25.55
N GLU A 99 -29.77 -3.28 25.68
CA GLU A 99 -29.33 -3.94 26.91
C GLU A 99 -27.86 -4.38 26.82
N ALA A 100 -26.97 -3.40 27.01
CA ALA A 100 -25.52 -3.55 27.19
C ALA A 100 -24.72 -4.03 25.97
N LEU A 101 -23.40 -3.80 26.03
CA LEU A 101 -22.38 -4.20 25.03
C LEU A 101 -22.34 -5.69 24.65
N GLY A 102 -23.27 -6.52 25.15
CA GLY A 102 -23.37 -7.95 24.86
C GLY A 102 -23.78 -8.28 23.43
N THR A 103 -24.16 -7.30 22.63
CA THR A 103 -24.51 -7.44 21.20
C THR A 103 -23.33 -7.20 20.25
N LEU A 104 -22.18 -6.70 20.73
CA LEU A 104 -20.91 -6.66 19.97
C LEU A 104 -20.41 -8.05 19.55
N LEU A 105 -21.03 -9.10 20.08
CA LEU A 105 -20.73 -10.50 19.83
C LEU A 105 -22.08 -11.26 19.87
N ASP A 106 -22.72 -11.47 18.71
CA ASP A 106 -23.89 -12.35 18.49
C ASP A 106 -24.75 -12.63 19.74
N ASP A 107 -25.81 -11.83 20.03
CA ASP A 107 -26.94 -11.99 21.00
C ASP A 107 -26.77 -12.74 22.36
N ALA A 108 -25.59 -13.28 22.68
CA ALA A 108 -25.39 -14.37 23.64
C ALA A 108 -24.06 -14.24 24.39
N VAL A 109 -23.24 -13.22 24.12
CA VAL A 109 -21.92 -13.07 24.71
C VAL A 109 -21.89 -11.98 25.78
N SER A 110 -21.67 -12.38 27.03
CA SER A 110 -21.66 -11.43 28.15
C SER A 110 -20.46 -10.45 28.11
N PRO A 111 -20.58 -9.24 28.69
CA PRO A 111 -19.45 -8.31 28.87
C PRO A 111 -18.22 -8.91 29.59
N ALA A 112 -18.40 -10.00 30.34
CA ALA A 112 -17.28 -10.72 30.94
C ALA A 112 -16.38 -11.38 29.88
N VAL A 113 -16.95 -11.86 28.78
CA VAL A 113 -16.19 -12.45 27.66
C VAL A 113 -15.45 -11.37 26.88
N LEU A 114 -16.07 -10.20 26.66
CA LEU A 114 -15.40 -9.05 26.05
C LEU A 114 -14.17 -8.62 26.86
N ARG A 115 -14.27 -8.63 28.20
CA ARG A 115 -13.16 -8.28 29.08
C ARG A 115 -12.10 -9.38 29.20
N ALA A 116 -12.52 -10.64 29.35
CA ALA A 116 -11.62 -11.74 29.74
C ALA A 116 -11.15 -12.61 28.56
N ALA A 117 -11.89 -12.69 27.45
CA ALA A 117 -11.42 -13.36 26.24
C ALA A 117 -10.85 -12.32 25.26
N ARG A 118 -11.67 -11.33 24.88
CA ARG A 118 -11.30 -10.30 23.90
C ARG A 118 -10.35 -9.23 24.43
N GLN A 119 -10.18 -9.16 25.75
CA GLN A 119 -9.27 -8.23 26.43
C GLN A 119 -9.55 -6.76 26.11
N LEU A 120 -10.83 -6.41 25.90
CA LEU A 120 -11.23 -5.03 25.71
C LEU A 120 -10.93 -4.21 26.98
N GLY A 121 -9.90 -3.37 26.89
CA GLY A 121 -9.50 -2.47 27.96
C GLY A 121 -10.50 -1.35 28.16
N TRP A 122 -10.37 -0.61 29.27
CA TRP A 122 -11.21 0.55 29.61
C TRP A 122 -12.73 0.29 29.66
N LEU A 123 -13.14 -0.97 29.57
CA LEU A 123 -14.53 -1.39 29.68
C LEU A 123 -15.02 -1.25 31.13
N PRO A 124 -16.03 -0.42 31.43
CA PRO A 124 -16.52 -0.18 32.80
C PRO A 124 -16.92 -1.46 33.53
N ASP A 125 -16.49 -1.61 34.79
CA ASP A 125 -16.83 -2.78 35.64
C ASP A 125 -18.33 -2.92 35.93
N ARG A 126 -19.09 -1.82 35.79
CA ARG A 126 -20.54 -1.73 36.00
C ARG A 126 -21.13 -0.83 34.92
N ALA A 127 -22.31 -1.18 34.40
CA ALA A 127 -23.00 -0.43 33.35
C ALA A 127 -22.11 -0.17 32.11
N ALA A 128 -21.53 -1.24 31.55
CA ALA A 128 -20.79 -1.13 30.31
C ALA A 128 -21.79 -0.96 29.15
N THR A 129 -22.12 0.29 28.84
CA THR A 129 -23.04 0.71 27.78
C THR A 129 -22.28 1.33 26.61
N GLY A 130 -22.95 1.45 25.47
CA GLY A 130 -22.48 2.13 24.29
C GLY A 130 -22.37 3.65 24.45
N GLU A 131 -23.00 4.24 25.48
CA GLU A 131 -22.76 5.64 25.88
C GLU A 131 -21.49 5.77 26.73
N ASP A 132 -21.35 4.94 27.76
CA ASP A 132 -20.26 5.05 28.73
C ASP A 132 -18.89 4.64 28.16
N TYR A 133 -18.87 3.68 27.22
CA TYR A 133 -17.60 3.12 26.75
C TYR A 133 -16.79 4.08 25.85
N PRO A 134 -17.37 4.74 24.83
CA PRO A 134 -16.68 5.79 24.10
C PRO A 134 -16.13 6.91 25.00
N GLU A 135 -16.88 7.34 26.02
CA GLU A 135 -16.41 8.35 26.98
C GLU A 135 -15.15 7.90 27.75
N GLN A 136 -15.09 6.64 28.18
CA GLN A 136 -13.88 6.09 28.82
C GLN A 136 -12.67 6.05 27.86
N LEU A 137 -12.89 5.69 26.60
CA LEU A 137 -11.83 5.67 25.58
C LEU A 137 -11.31 7.08 25.30
N ILE A 138 -12.19 8.07 25.19
CA ILE A 138 -11.83 9.48 25.03
C ILE A 138 -11.03 9.96 26.25
N SER A 139 -11.51 9.70 27.47
CA SER A 139 -10.79 10.11 28.69
C SER A 139 -9.40 9.46 28.79
N ALA A 140 -9.27 8.20 28.37
CA ALA A 140 -7.98 7.52 28.30
C ALA A 140 -7.04 8.18 27.28
N MET A 141 -7.55 8.57 26.11
CA MET A 141 -6.80 9.29 25.08
C MET A 141 -6.37 10.69 25.57
N GLU A 142 -7.25 11.44 26.21
CA GLU A 142 -6.94 12.77 26.78
C GLU A 142 -5.83 12.68 27.83
N SER A 143 -5.87 11.67 28.70
CA SER A 143 -4.77 11.39 29.64
C SER A 143 -3.46 11.07 28.93
N LEU A 144 -3.49 10.31 27.83
CA LEU A 144 -2.27 10.06 27.04
C LEU A 144 -1.70 11.33 26.43
N PHE A 145 -2.54 12.24 25.94
CA PHE A 145 -2.08 13.52 25.40
C PHE A 145 -1.39 14.36 26.47
N ALA A 146 -2.04 14.54 27.63
CA ALA A 146 -1.45 15.27 28.74
C ALA A 146 -0.08 14.69 29.15
N ASP A 147 0.01 13.38 29.28
CA ASP A 147 1.25 12.72 29.68
C ASP A 147 2.33 12.73 28.57
N VAL A 148 1.96 12.76 27.28
CA VAL A 148 2.91 12.87 26.16
C VAL A 148 3.64 14.21 26.18
N ASP A 149 2.93 15.29 26.51
CA ASP A 149 3.51 16.63 26.57
C ASP A 149 4.51 16.74 27.74
N ASP A 150 4.26 16.03 28.83
CA ASP A 150 5.11 15.97 30.02
C ASP A 150 6.37 15.09 29.86
N ILE A 151 6.52 14.31 28.77
CA ILE A 151 7.71 13.46 28.54
C ILE A 151 9.01 14.29 28.44
N GLY A 152 8.92 15.56 28.00
CA GLY A 152 10.08 16.41 27.82
C GLY A 152 11.00 16.00 26.64
N SER A 153 12.18 16.62 26.57
CA SER A 153 13.20 16.34 25.54
C SER A 153 14.59 16.72 26.05
N GLY A 154 15.66 16.15 25.45
CA GLY A 154 17.04 16.45 25.85
C GLY A 154 17.32 16.01 27.30
N ASP A 155 17.85 16.92 28.12
CA ASP A 155 18.19 16.65 29.52
C ASP A 155 16.96 16.47 30.43
N ASP A 156 15.80 16.98 30.01
CA ASP A 156 14.51 16.87 30.73
C ASP A 156 13.68 15.65 30.26
N PHE A 157 14.25 14.78 29.43
CA PHE A 157 13.54 13.60 28.92
C PHE A 157 13.26 12.58 30.03
N ASP A 158 11.98 12.24 30.25
CA ASP A 158 11.55 11.20 31.18
C ASP A 158 11.34 9.85 30.45
N PRO A 159 12.30 8.91 30.53
CA PRO A 159 12.18 7.61 29.89
C PRO A 159 11.14 6.70 30.54
N GLU A 160 10.83 6.88 31.83
CA GLU A 160 9.84 6.05 32.53
C GLU A 160 8.43 6.45 32.13
N LEU A 161 8.15 7.76 32.08
CA LEU A 161 6.91 8.30 31.56
C LEU A 161 6.72 7.92 30.10
N ALA A 162 7.75 8.09 29.25
CA ALA A 162 7.70 7.69 27.84
C ALA A 162 7.30 6.22 27.64
N ARG A 163 7.92 5.29 28.40
CA ARG A 163 7.56 3.86 28.34
C ARG A 163 6.13 3.62 28.84
N SER A 164 5.72 4.31 29.91
CA SER A 164 4.38 4.18 30.48
C SER A 164 3.29 4.64 29.51
N VAL A 165 3.48 5.81 28.89
CA VAL A 165 2.61 6.36 27.84
C VAL A 165 2.57 5.44 26.64
N CYS A 166 3.72 4.99 26.14
CA CYS A 166 3.78 4.08 25.00
C CYS A 166 2.99 2.79 25.26
N ARG A 167 3.19 2.14 26.42
CA ARG A 167 2.47 0.91 26.80
C ARG A 167 0.96 1.13 26.90
N ARG A 168 0.50 2.22 27.52
CA ARG A 168 -0.94 2.54 27.60
C ARG A 168 -1.53 2.84 26.22
N GLY A 169 -0.83 3.63 25.40
CA GLY A 169 -1.25 3.95 24.04
C GLY A 169 -1.33 2.72 23.13
N GLN A 170 -0.35 1.83 23.20
CA GLN A 170 -0.37 0.53 22.49
C GLN A 170 -1.63 -0.28 22.84
N GLY A 171 -1.95 -0.39 24.14
CA GLY A 171 -3.14 -1.09 24.62
C GLY A 171 -4.45 -0.41 24.22
N LEU A 172 -4.50 0.93 24.22
CA LEU A 172 -5.69 1.68 23.81
C LEU A 172 -5.94 1.54 22.30
N ALA A 173 -4.92 1.73 21.46
CA ALA A 173 -5.00 1.52 20.02
C ALA A 173 -5.45 0.10 19.68
N GLY A 174 -4.92 -0.91 20.37
CA GLY A 174 -5.37 -2.30 20.26
C GLY A 174 -6.85 -2.45 20.63
N THR A 175 -7.27 -1.90 21.78
CA THR A 175 -8.67 -1.96 22.23
C THR A 175 -9.62 -1.37 21.19
N ILE A 176 -9.31 -0.18 20.65
CA ILE A 176 -10.15 0.48 19.65
C ILE A 176 -10.21 -0.34 18.35
N THR A 177 -9.07 -0.86 17.90
CA THR A 177 -9.00 -1.74 16.71
C THR A 177 -9.86 -2.98 16.90
N HIS A 178 -9.82 -3.61 18.08
CA HIS A 178 -10.64 -4.77 18.38
C HIS A 178 -12.14 -4.44 18.39
N ILE A 179 -12.54 -3.24 18.81
CA ILE A 179 -13.94 -2.79 18.75
C ILE A 179 -14.38 -2.64 17.29
N TYR A 180 -13.56 -2.03 16.44
CA TYR A 180 -13.89 -1.91 15.02
C TYR A 180 -14.06 -3.27 14.33
N ASP A 181 -13.19 -4.25 14.59
CA ASP A 181 -13.36 -5.63 14.09
C ASP A 181 -14.66 -6.28 14.56
N LEU A 182 -15.05 -6.07 15.83
CA LEU A 182 -16.32 -6.58 16.35
C LEU A 182 -17.53 -5.93 15.67
N LEU A 183 -17.41 -4.67 15.25
CA LEU A 183 -18.42 -3.96 14.48
C LEU A 183 -18.36 -4.28 12.97
N GLY A 184 -17.46 -5.17 12.54
CA GLY A 184 -17.27 -5.54 11.14
C GLY A 184 -16.61 -4.45 10.31
N TRP A 185 -15.81 -3.57 10.92
CA TRP A 185 -15.05 -2.53 10.21
C TRP A 185 -13.59 -2.92 10.05
N ASP A 186 -13.12 -2.91 8.80
CA ASP A 186 -11.73 -3.14 8.46
C ASP A 186 -10.90 -1.88 8.68
N VAL A 187 -9.83 -2.00 9.47
CA VAL A 187 -8.98 -0.86 9.85
C VAL A 187 -7.66 -0.91 9.08
N VAL A 188 -7.40 0.07 8.22
CA VAL A 188 -6.13 0.24 7.51
C VAL A 188 -5.35 1.40 8.11
N ARG A 189 -4.10 1.13 8.52
CA ARG A 189 -3.21 2.10 9.18
C ARG A 189 -2.02 2.44 8.29
N GLU A 190 -2.00 3.65 7.75
CA GLU A 190 -0.88 4.16 6.96
C GLU A 190 0.14 4.89 7.85
N LEU A 191 1.40 4.44 7.77
CA LEU A 191 2.56 5.15 8.32
C LEU A 191 3.37 5.77 7.17
N THR A 192 3.49 7.09 7.16
CA THR A 192 4.19 7.85 6.11
C THR A 192 5.61 8.22 6.53
N PHE A 193 6.61 7.87 5.72
CA PHE A 193 8.03 8.11 5.97
C PHE A 193 8.65 8.99 4.85
N PRO A 194 8.39 10.31 4.83
CA PRO A 194 8.77 11.20 3.73
C PRO A 194 10.28 11.24 3.44
N ASP A 195 11.13 11.13 4.46
CA ASP A 195 12.59 11.23 4.36
C ASP A 195 13.30 9.87 4.57
N TYR A 196 12.58 8.77 4.42
CA TYR A 196 13.09 7.43 4.72
C TYR A 196 14.40 7.13 4.00
N SER A 197 14.48 7.37 2.69
CA SER A 197 15.68 7.12 1.88
C SER A 197 16.93 7.88 2.33
N ARG A 198 16.78 8.96 3.12
CA ARG A 198 17.86 9.86 3.57
C ARG A 198 18.27 9.67 5.03
N HIS A 199 17.34 9.37 5.92
CA HIS A 199 17.56 9.39 7.38
C HIS A 199 17.17 8.07 8.08
N PHE A 200 17.10 6.96 7.35
CA PHE A 200 16.60 5.67 7.83
C PHE A 200 17.24 5.14 9.14
N HIS A 201 18.52 5.41 9.40
CA HIS A 201 19.27 4.61 10.36
C HIS A 201 18.99 4.92 11.84
N GLU A 202 18.52 6.11 12.19
CA GLU A 202 18.50 6.55 13.59
C GLU A 202 17.30 5.98 14.37
N ASP A 203 16.12 5.90 13.76
CA ASP A 203 14.86 5.56 14.45
C ASP A 203 14.20 4.24 14.01
N ARG A 204 14.84 3.53 13.07
CA ARG A 204 14.33 2.28 12.49
C ARG A 204 13.87 1.26 13.52
N SER A 205 14.70 0.98 14.53
CA SER A 205 14.40 -0.02 15.55
C SER A 205 13.15 0.34 16.35
N THR A 206 12.98 1.63 16.66
CA THR A 206 11.82 2.12 17.42
C THR A 206 10.53 1.97 16.62
N HIS A 207 10.56 2.28 15.31
CA HIS A 207 9.40 2.08 14.44
C HIS A 207 9.04 0.60 14.27
N LEU A 208 10.03 -0.26 14.01
CA LEU A 208 9.81 -1.70 13.89
C LEU A 208 9.31 -2.33 15.19
N GLN A 209 9.86 -1.93 16.34
CA GLN A 209 9.38 -2.40 17.65
C GLN A 209 7.93 -1.95 17.92
N THR A 210 7.61 -0.70 17.58
CA THR A 210 6.24 -0.15 17.72
C THR A 210 5.25 -0.95 16.87
N LEU A 211 5.61 -1.24 15.61
CA LEU A 211 4.80 -2.03 14.68
C LEU A 211 4.68 -3.48 15.14
N ALA A 212 5.77 -4.14 15.50
CA ALA A 212 5.78 -5.52 15.97
C ALA A 212 4.91 -5.71 17.23
N THR A 213 4.97 -4.76 18.16
CA THR A 213 4.12 -4.76 19.37
C THR A 213 2.64 -4.62 18.99
N GLN A 214 2.30 -3.70 18.08
CA GLN A 214 0.92 -3.56 17.62
C GLN A 214 0.41 -4.82 16.92
N VAL A 215 1.22 -5.42 16.04
CA VAL A 215 0.88 -6.68 15.37
C VAL A 215 0.60 -7.80 16.38
N ALA A 216 1.46 -7.98 17.39
CA ALA A 216 1.20 -8.96 18.45
C ALA A 216 -0.08 -8.66 19.25
N ILE A 217 -0.40 -7.38 19.45
CA ILE A 217 -1.63 -6.96 20.14
C ILE A 217 -2.88 -7.27 19.30
N THR A 218 -2.84 -7.00 18.00
CA THR A 218 -3.99 -7.14 17.09
C THR A 218 -4.08 -8.51 16.41
N SER A 219 -3.10 -9.39 16.58
CA SER A 219 -3.17 -10.79 16.15
C SER A 219 -3.99 -11.62 17.15
N ARG A 220 -4.79 -12.56 16.66
CA ARG A 220 -5.73 -13.32 17.50
C ARG A 220 -6.05 -14.72 16.99
N TYR A 221 -6.47 -15.59 17.91
CA TYR A 221 -7.15 -16.84 17.58
C TYR A 221 -8.59 -16.80 18.11
N GLY A 222 -9.58 -16.74 17.21
CA GLY A 222 -10.97 -16.48 17.59
C GLY A 222 -11.10 -15.16 18.34
N HIS A 223 -11.53 -15.18 19.61
CA HIS A 223 -11.60 -13.97 20.44
C HIS A 223 -10.31 -13.64 21.20
N TYR A 224 -9.31 -14.51 21.20
CA TYR A 224 -8.18 -14.41 22.13
C TYR A 224 -6.97 -13.73 21.48
N PRO A 225 -6.53 -12.54 21.96
CA PRO A 225 -5.36 -11.85 21.43
C PRO A 225 -4.07 -12.60 21.74
N MET A 226 -3.16 -12.65 20.76
CA MET A 226 -1.86 -13.31 20.88
C MET A 226 -0.99 -12.68 21.97
N SER A 227 -0.96 -11.35 22.04
CA SER A 227 -0.25 -10.62 23.11
C SER A 227 -0.61 -11.09 24.53
N ARG A 228 -1.87 -11.51 24.77
CA ARG A 228 -2.31 -12.01 26.09
C ARG A 228 -2.04 -13.50 26.28
N ILE A 229 -2.24 -14.32 25.26
CA ILE A 229 -2.17 -15.79 25.39
C ILE A 229 -0.73 -16.31 25.25
N VAL A 230 0.02 -15.76 24.29
CA VAL A 230 1.35 -16.27 23.93
C VAL A 230 2.46 -15.53 24.64
N TYR A 231 2.38 -14.20 24.77
CA TYR A 231 3.50 -13.35 25.20
C TYR A 231 3.36 -12.70 26.60
N GLU A 232 2.23 -12.82 27.29
CA GLU A 232 1.99 -12.09 28.54
C GLU A 232 2.78 -12.67 29.73
N GLU A 233 3.83 -11.96 30.15
CA GLU A 233 4.67 -12.36 31.28
C GLU A 233 3.93 -12.33 32.64
N ARG A 234 2.95 -11.43 32.81
CA ARG A 234 2.30 -11.22 34.11
C ARG A 234 1.24 -12.28 34.39
N ALA A 235 1.51 -13.12 35.39
CA ALA A 235 0.65 -14.24 35.77
C ALA A 235 -0.79 -13.82 36.12
N ASP A 236 -0.98 -12.71 36.84
CA ASP A 236 -2.29 -12.19 37.21
C ASP A 236 -3.15 -11.83 35.99
N LYS A 237 -2.52 -11.32 34.92
CA LYS A 237 -3.20 -10.99 33.66
C LYS A 237 -3.58 -12.23 32.86
N ARG A 238 -2.74 -13.26 32.88
CA ARG A 238 -3.04 -14.54 32.23
C ARG A 238 -4.17 -15.28 32.92
N GLU A 239 -4.12 -15.38 34.24
CA GLU A 239 -5.18 -16.00 35.06
C GLU A 239 -6.52 -15.26 34.92
N GLY A 240 -6.49 -13.95 34.69
CA GLY A 240 -7.68 -13.14 34.40
C GLY A 240 -8.32 -13.39 33.03
N SER A 241 -7.72 -14.23 32.17
CA SER A 241 -8.31 -14.62 30.89
C SER A 241 -9.40 -15.68 31.08
N LEU A 242 -10.36 -15.75 30.15
CA LEU A 242 -11.46 -16.74 30.18
C LEU A 242 -11.01 -18.17 29.80
N GLY A 243 -9.85 -18.60 30.31
CA GLY A 243 -9.20 -19.84 29.90
C GLY A 243 -8.29 -19.67 28.69
N ALA A 244 -7.76 -20.80 28.22
CA ALA A 244 -7.01 -20.90 26.97
C ALA A 244 -7.96 -21.09 25.78
N PRO A 245 -7.65 -20.55 24.58
CA PRO A 245 -8.39 -20.88 23.37
C PRO A 245 -8.30 -22.38 23.06
N ALA A 246 -9.37 -22.94 22.50
CA ALA A 246 -9.37 -24.29 21.94
C ALA A 246 -8.77 -24.23 20.52
N VAL A 247 -7.44 -24.25 20.43
CA VAL A 247 -6.73 -24.22 19.15
C VAL A 247 -6.92 -25.54 18.40
N ASP A 248 -7.27 -25.45 17.12
CA ASP A 248 -7.31 -26.60 16.22
C ASP A 248 -5.88 -27.08 15.91
N ASP A 249 -5.58 -28.33 16.27
CA ASP A 249 -4.29 -28.95 16.01
C ASP A 249 -4.01 -29.12 14.49
N ILE A 250 -5.04 -29.06 13.62
CA ILE A 250 -4.92 -29.14 12.16
C ILE A 250 -4.69 -27.76 11.54
N ASP A 251 -5.38 -26.74 12.06
CA ASP A 251 -5.29 -25.36 11.60
C ASP A 251 -5.14 -24.38 12.78
N PRO A 252 -3.92 -24.25 13.31
CA PRO A 252 -3.63 -23.38 14.44
C PRO A 252 -3.32 -21.95 13.99
N SER A 253 -3.73 -21.56 12.77
CA SER A 253 -3.54 -20.21 12.27
C SER A 253 -4.53 -19.24 12.91
N GLY A 254 -4.03 -18.09 13.33
CA GLY A 254 -4.82 -16.95 13.77
C GLY A 254 -4.74 -15.81 12.78
N ASP A 255 -5.59 -14.81 12.97
CA ASP A 255 -5.76 -13.68 12.06
C ASP A 255 -5.15 -12.40 12.63
N LEU A 256 -4.67 -11.52 11.76
CA LEU A 256 -4.37 -10.13 12.11
C LEU A 256 -5.63 -9.27 11.97
N ILE A 257 -5.96 -8.48 12.99
CA ILE A 257 -7.01 -7.47 12.86
C ILE A 257 -6.47 -6.22 12.15
N GLY A 258 -7.04 -5.97 10.97
CA GLY A 258 -6.75 -4.84 10.12
C GLY A 258 -5.32 -4.86 9.58
N SER A 259 -5.01 -3.91 8.72
CA SER A 259 -3.77 -3.95 7.93
C SER A 259 -2.93 -2.70 8.11
N TRP A 260 -1.71 -2.75 7.60
CA TRP A 260 -0.74 -1.66 7.67
C TRP A 260 -0.23 -1.30 6.28
N VAL A 261 -0.05 0.00 6.03
CA VAL A 261 0.62 0.52 4.83
C VAL A 261 1.81 1.33 5.28
N LEU A 262 3.02 0.97 4.84
CA LEU A 262 4.22 1.76 5.07
C LEU A 262 4.56 2.47 3.76
N ARG A 263 4.38 3.79 3.75
CA ARG A 263 4.55 4.61 2.53
C ARG A 263 5.73 5.55 2.67
N GLY A 264 6.60 5.60 1.68
CA GLY A 264 7.70 6.56 1.64
C GLY A 264 8.82 6.13 0.70
N PRO A 265 9.68 7.06 0.26
CA PRO A 265 10.77 6.72 -0.64
C PRO A 265 11.77 5.76 0.03
N GLY A 266 11.99 4.59 -0.56
CA GLY A 266 12.92 3.56 -0.12
C GLY A 266 12.36 2.57 0.91
N VAL A 267 11.07 2.64 1.27
CA VAL A 267 10.46 1.76 2.30
C VAL A 267 10.53 0.28 1.94
N ASP A 268 10.71 -0.07 0.67
CA ASP A 268 10.92 -1.46 0.22
C ASP A 268 12.12 -2.14 0.90
N ARG A 269 13.10 -1.35 1.34
CA ARG A 269 14.25 -1.84 2.12
C ARG A 269 13.84 -2.44 3.46
N LEU A 270 12.63 -2.15 3.97
CA LEU A 270 12.07 -2.76 5.17
C LEU A 270 11.70 -4.22 4.98
N ALA A 271 11.50 -4.71 3.75
CA ALA A 271 11.00 -6.07 3.51
C ALA A 271 11.80 -7.14 4.28
N SER A 272 13.13 -7.06 4.26
CA SER A 272 14.02 -7.95 5.01
C SER A 272 13.87 -7.83 6.54
N ASN A 273 13.63 -6.62 7.06
CA ASN A 273 13.38 -6.41 8.48
C ASN A 273 12.00 -6.93 8.89
N LEU A 274 10.99 -6.76 8.03
CA LEU A 274 9.62 -7.21 8.28
C LEU A 274 9.50 -8.73 8.24
N ALA A 275 10.30 -9.42 7.42
CA ALA A 275 10.42 -10.89 7.43
C ALA A 275 10.82 -11.45 8.82
N HIS A 276 11.42 -10.62 9.67
CA HIS A 276 11.83 -10.95 11.02
C HIS A 276 11.19 -10.01 12.06
N LEU A 277 10.00 -9.49 11.76
CA LEU A 277 9.33 -8.46 12.57
C LEU A 277 9.10 -8.92 14.02
N GLU A 278 8.78 -10.19 14.26
CA GLU A 278 8.58 -10.74 15.61
C GLU A 278 9.79 -10.47 16.53
N ALA A 279 11.02 -10.59 16.00
CA ALA A 279 12.24 -10.35 16.77
C ALA A 279 12.36 -8.90 17.28
N TYR A 280 11.69 -7.94 16.64
CA TYR A 280 11.67 -6.55 17.08
C TYR A 280 10.66 -6.29 18.20
N ALA A 281 9.66 -7.16 18.40
CA ALA A 281 8.70 -7.00 19.48
C ALA A 281 9.37 -7.10 20.86
N ASN A 282 10.48 -7.84 20.94
CA ASN A 282 11.18 -8.16 22.20
C ASN A 282 10.18 -8.75 23.22
N LEU A 283 9.39 -9.71 22.77
CA LEU A 283 8.39 -10.43 23.54
C LEU A 283 8.81 -11.91 23.65
N ASP A 284 8.80 -12.44 24.87
CA ASP A 284 9.14 -13.84 25.13
C ASP A 284 7.88 -14.71 25.16
N ILE A 285 7.91 -15.86 24.50
CA ILE A 285 6.84 -16.86 24.55
C ILE A 285 6.73 -17.43 25.98
N GLN A 286 5.50 -17.53 26.48
CA GLN A 286 5.19 -17.90 27.87
C GLN A 286 4.55 -19.29 27.99
N ASP A 287 5.19 -20.29 27.37
CA ASP A 287 4.69 -21.66 27.18
C ASP A 287 4.38 -22.45 28.46
N GLU A 288 4.95 -22.06 29.61
CA GLU A 288 4.74 -22.73 30.90
C GLU A 288 3.60 -22.15 31.77
N GLY A 289 3.02 -20.99 31.43
CA GLY A 289 2.09 -20.37 32.36
C GLY A 289 0.61 -20.51 32.02
N ALA A 290 -0.21 -20.00 32.95
CA ALA A 290 -1.65 -20.23 32.94
C ALA A 290 -2.30 -19.76 31.64
N ASN A 291 -3.28 -20.53 31.17
CA ASN A 291 -4.07 -20.23 29.97
C ASN A 291 -3.26 -20.09 28.67
N PHE A 292 -1.99 -20.51 28.65
CA PHE A 292 -1.20 -20.57 27.42
C PHE A 292 -1.82 -21.55 26.42
N ALA A 293 -1.81 -21.17 25.14
CA ALA A 293 -2.06 -22.04 24.01
C ALA A 293 -1.15 -21.63 22.86
N ALA A 294 -0.53 -22.62 22.22
CA ALA A 294 0.30 -22.41 21.05
C ALA A 294 -0.60 -22.20 19.82
N PHE A 295 -0.44 -21.06 19.16
CA PHE A 295 -0.96 -20.76 17.82
C PHE A 295 -0.05 -19.73 17.16
N PHE A 296 -0.17 -19.56 15.86
CA PHE A 296 0.64 -18.60 15.11
C PHE A 296 -0.21 -17.74 14.18
N THR A 297 0.33 -16.60 13.78
CA THR A 297 -0.23 -15.73 12.74
C THR A 297 0.88 -15.50 11.72
N ASP A 298 0.63 -15.91 10.49
CA ASP A 298 1.52 -15.63 9.36
C ASP A 298 1.08 -14.32 8.73
N LEU A 299 1.98 -13.36 8.69
CA LEU A 299 1.77 -12.05 8.08
C LEU A 299 2.29 -12.08 6.65
N THR A 300 1.47 -11.65 5.72
CA THR A 300 1.86 -11.47 4.34
C THR A 300 2.27 -10.01 4.10
N ILE A 301 3.54 -9.80 3.73
CA ILE A 301 4.13 -8.47 3.50
C ILE A 301 4.30 -8.26 2.00
N GLY A 302 3.50 -7.37 1.44
CA GLY A 302 3.42 -7.14 0.00
C GLY A 302 3.91 -5.77 -0.47
N GLN A 303 3.95 -5.63 -1.79
CA GLN A 303 4.22 -4.37 -2.47
C GLN A 303 2.92 -3.72 -2.96
N ALA A 304 2.67 -2.45 -2.61
CA ALA A 304 1.49 -1.70 -3.02
C ALA A 304 1.48 -1.40 -4.54
N THR A 305 2.62 -1.57 -5.21
CA THR A 305 2.80 -1.33 -6.65
C THR A 305 2.50 -2.57 -7.50
N ARG A 306 1.75 -3.54 -6.98
CA ARG A 306 1.28 -4.70 -7.74
C ARG A 306 0.14 -4.34 -8.69
N LEU A 307 0.02 -5.08 -9.79
CA LEU A 307 -1.07 -4.92 -10.75
C LEU A 307 -2.42 -5.15 -10.09
N ASP A 308 -2.52 -6.08 -9.14
CA ASP A 308 -3.78 -6.33 -8.43
C ASP A 308 -4.20 -5.14 -7.56
N SER A 309 -3.26 -4.51 -6.83
CA SER A 309 -3.51 -3.26 -6.09
C SER A 309 -3.93 -2.10 -7.01
N ILE A 310 -3.31 -1.97 -8.18
CA ILE A 310 -3.66 -0.96 -9.20
C ILE A 310 -5.02 -1.25 -9.82
N ARG A 311 -5.32 -2.52 -10.11
CA ARG A 311 -6.61 -2.97 -10.64
C ARG A 311 -7.71 -2.67 -9.64
N GLU A 312 -7.48 -2.95 -8.36
CA GLU A 312 -8.44 -2.72 -7.30
C GLU A 312 -8.70 -1.22 -7.10
N THR A 313 -7.64 -0.42 -7.08
CA THR A 313 -7.74 1.05 -7.07
C THR A 313 -8.59 1.56 -8.24
N ALA A 314 -8.29 1.10 -9.46
CA ALA A 314 -9.02 1.48 -10.65
C ALA A 314 -10.49 1.03 -10.58
N ARG A 315 -10.77 -0.19 -10.11
CA ARG A 315 -12.11 -0.73 -9.92
C ARG A 315 -12.93 0.14 -8.97
N ARG A 316 -12.41 0.43 -7.78
CA ARG A 316 -13.09 1.23 -6.75
C ARG A 316 -13.39 2.65 -7.25
N ILE A 317 -12.43 3.34 -7.85
CA ILE A 317 -12.64 4.72 -8.31
C ILE A 317 -13.54 4.80 -9.53
N CYS A 318 -13.39 3.89 -10.50
CA CYS A 318 -14.29 3.81 -11.64
C CYS A 318 -15.71 3.50 -11.17
N HIS A 319 -15.90 2.60 -10.21
CA HIS A 319 -17.21 2.26 -9.65
C HIS A 319 -17.93 3.50 -9.10
N MET A 320 -17.24 4.32 -8.30
CA MET A 320 -17.76 5.59 -7.77
C MET A 320 -18.13 6.60 -8.86
N LYS A 321 -17.60 6.42 -10.07
CA LYS A 321 -17.86 7.26 -11.25
C LYS A 321 -18.81 6.59 -12.25
N HIS A 322 -19.44 5.46 -11.88
CA HIS A 322 -20.28 4.64 -12.75
C HIS A 322 -19.56 4.16 -14.04
N LEU A 323 -18.27 3.88 -13.91
CA LEU A 323 -17.40 3.33 -14.94
C LEU A 323 -16.92 1.93 -14.55
N GLU A 324 -16.54 1.15 -15.55
CA GLU A 324 -15.83 -0.12 -15.37
C GLU A 324 -14.43 -0.03 -15.99
N PRO A 325 -13.36 -0.34 -15.24
CA PRO A 325 -12.02 -0.35 -15.80
C PRO A 325 -11.89 -1.49 -16.82
N THR A 326 -11.13 -1.25 -17.89
CA THR A 326 -10.79 -2.29 -18.86
C THR A 326 -9.36 -2.77 -18.63
N ARG A 327 -9.04 -4.00 -19.05
CA ARG A 327 -7.65 -4.52 -19.01
C ARG A 327 -6.63 -3.56 -19.64
N PRO A 328 -6.88 -3.02 -20.86
CA PRO A 328 -6.01 -2.00 -21.44
C PRO A 328 -5.86 -0.73 -20.58
N ALA A 329 -6.95 -0.24 -19.99
CA ALA A 329 -6.91 0.93 -19.12
C ALA A 329 -6.06 0.68 -17.87
N THR A 330 -6.25 -0.45 -17.19
CA THR A 330 -5.48 -0.83 -16.01
C THR A 330 -4.00 -1.01 -16.33
N ALA A 331 -3.66 -1.68 -17.44
CA ALA A 331 -2.27 -1.85 -17.86
C ALA A 331 -1.58 -0.52 -18.16
N LEU A 332 -2.29 0.45 -18.76
CA LEU A 332 -1.76 1.80 -18.99
C LEU A 332 -1.54 2.58 -17.70
N LEU A 333 -2.52 2.57 -16.79
CA LEU A 333 -2.40 3.19 -15.47
C LEU A 333 -1.22 2.59 -14.72
N TYR A 334 -1.09 1.25 -14.76
CA TYR A 334 -0.01 0.56 -14.10
C TYR A 334 1.36 0.94 -14.65
N ALA A 335 1.51 0.90 -15.97
CA ALA A 335 2.77 1.20 -16.65
C ALA A 335 3.19 2.68 -16.49
N LEU A 336 2.24 3.61 -16.54
CA LEU A 336 2.54 5.05 -16.57
C LEU A 336 2.58 5.72 -15.21
N THR A 337 1.89 5.20 -14.18
CA THR A 337 1.90 5.83 -12.84
C THR A 337 2.82 5.11 -11.86
N GLY A 338 2.91 3.77 -11.95
CA GLY A 338 3.70 2.95 -11.03
C GLY A 338 3.27 3.01 -9.56
N SER A 339 2.11 3.59 -9.25
CA SER A 339 1.61 3.79 -7.87
C SER A 339 0.08 3.78 -7.82
N VAL A 340 -0.48 3.19 -6.76
CA VAL A 340 -1.91 3.23 -6.47
C VAL A 340 -2.41 4.63 -6.14
N TYR A 341 -1.59 5.47 -5.52
CA TYR A 341 -1.95 6.85 -5.20
C TYR A 341 -2.00 7.72 -6.45
N GLU A 342 -1.03 7.57 -7.35
CA GLU A 342 -1.06 8.30 -8.62
C GLU A 342 -2.12 7.77 -9.59
N THR A 343 -2.38 6.45 -9.58
CA THR A 343 -3.54 5.88 -10.27
C THR A 343 -4.83 6.48 -9.73
N ALA A 344 -4.96 6.58 -8.40
CA ALA A 344 -6.15 7.12 -7.78
C ALA A 344 -6.37 8.59 -8.11
N ASN A 345 -5.32 9.40 -8.00
CA ASN A 345 -5.31 10.81 -8.33
C ASN A 345 -5.64 11.06 -9.82
N ALA A 346 -5.10 10.26 -10.73
CA ALA A 346 -5.41 10.38 -12.16
C ALA A 346 -6.90 10.13 -12.42
N LEU A 347 -7.44 9.02 -11.89
CA LEU A 347 -8.83 8.66 -12.10
C LEU A 347 -9.79 9.60 -11.38
N SER A 348 -9.40 10.16 -10.23
CA SER A 348 -10.22 11.12 -9.48
C SER A 348 -10.54 12.37 -10.31
N GLY A 349 -9.64 12.77 -11.22
CA GLY A 349 -9.82 13.86 -12.18
C GLY A 349 -10.92 13.65 -13.22
N LEU A 350 -11.45 12.44 -13.38
CA LEU A 350 -12.59 12.15 -14.26
C LEU A 350 -13.91 12.60 -13.63
N ALA A 351 -14.84 13.07 -14.46
CA ALA A 351 -16.23 13.25 -14.01
C ALA A 351 -16.94 11.89 -13.85
N ALA A 352 -17.93 11.83 -12.97
CA ALA A 352 -18.83 10.68 -12.90
C ALA A 352 -19.74 10.63 -14.14
N GLU A 353 -20.04 9.43 -14.63
CA GLU A 353 -21.01 9.23 -15.68
C GLU A 353 -22.43 9.53 -15.15
N THR A 354 -23.20 10.26 -15.96
CA THR A 354 -24.54 10.71 -15.56
C THR A 354 -25.57 9.59 -15.74
N ASP A 355 -25.32 8.70 -16.71
CA ASP A 355 -26.13 7.51 -16.90
C ASP A 355 -25.85 6.51 -15.75
N PRO A 356 -26.89 6.02 -15.05
CA PRO A 356 -26.71 5.01 -14.00
C PRO A 356 -26.28 3.64 -14.55
N SER A 357 -26.39 3.40 -15.86
CA SER A 357 -25.83 2.19 -16.48
C SER A 357 -24.31 2.29 -16.55
N ARG A 358 -23.62 1.31 -15.96
CA ARG A 358 -22.17 1.25 -16.00
C ARG A 358 -21.70 0.99 -17.42
N ARG A 359 -20.78 1.82 -17.88
CA ARG A 359 -20.04 1.59 -19.12
C ARG A 359 -18.57 1.44 -18.84
N THR A 360 -17.85 0.84 -19.78
CA THR A 360 -16.39 0.77 -19.71
C THR A 360 -15.74 2.14 -19.90
N ILE A 361 -14.64 2.38 -19.20
CA ILE A 361 -13.76 3.53 -19.44
C ILE A 361 -13.11 3.42 -20.83
N THR A 362 -13.03 4.54 -21.56
CA THR A 362 -12.37 4.59 -22.87
C THR A 362 -10.91 5.07 -22.77
N LEU A 363 -10.06 4.70 -23.73
CA LEU A 363 -8.63 5.08 -23.68
C LEU A 363 -8.39 6.60 -23.78
N ASP A 364 -9.30 7.37 -24.39
CA ASP A 364 -9.21 8.84 -24.38
C ASP A 364 -9.50 9.43 -22.99
N GLU A 365 -10.32 8.75 -22.19
CA GLU A 365 -10.57 9.11 -20.78
C GLU A 365 -9.35 8.77 -19.93
N VAL A 366 -8.72 7.62 -20.14
CA VAL A 366 -7.44 7.27 -19.50
C VAL A 366 -6.35 8.29 -19.85
N ARG A 367 -6.26 8.69 -21.13
CA ARG A 367 -5.35 9.75 -21.58
C ARG A 367 -5.60 11.05 -20.83
N TYR A 368 -6.85 11.46 -20.70
CA TYR A 368 -7.22 12.67 -19.98
C TYR A 368 -6.91 12.55 -18.48
N ALA A 369 -7.22 11.42 -17.84
CA ALA A 369 -6.92 11.15 -16.44
C ALA A 369 -5.41 11.27 -16.15
N LEU A 370 -4.57 10.63 -16.97
CA LEU A 370 -3.11 10.74 -16.83
C LEU A 370 -2.59 12.17 -17.06
N ALA A 371 -3.29 12.96 -17.88
CA ALA A 371 -2.94 14.35 -18.15
C ALA A 371 -3.24 15.29 -16.96
N THR A 372 -3.92 14.84 -15.90
CA THR A 372 -4.17 15.64 -14.69
C THR A 372 -3.05 15.54 -13.65
N LEU A 373 -2.10 14.62 -13.82
CA LEU A 373 -0.99 14.41 -12.89
C LEU A 373 0.13 15.44 -13.04
N ASP A 374 1.00 15.58 -12.02
CA ASP A 374 2.29 16.27 -12.21
C ASP A 374 3.16 15.44 -13.18
N PRO A 375 3.90 16.08 -14.10
CA PRO A 375 4.79 15.36 -15.01
C PRO A 375 5.79 14.44 -14.31
N ALA A 376 6.19 14.71 -13.06
CA ALA A 376 7.09 13.86 -12.28
C ALA A 376 6.48 12.52 -11.85
N SER A 377 5.15 12.40 -11.88
CA SER A 377 4.41 11.21 -11.47
C SER A 377 4.24 10.21 -12.61
N LEU A 378 4.62 10.59 -13.83
CA LEU A 378 4.54 9.73 -15.01
C LEU A 378 5.87 9.00 -15.22
N LEU A 379 5.81 7.70 -15.55
CA LEU A 379 6.95 6.82 -15.81
C LEU A 379 8.08 6.94 -14.75
N PRO A 380 7.77 6.86 -13.45
CA PRO A 380 8.74 7.16 -12.40
C PRO A 380 9.97 6.25 -12.42
N GLU A 381 9.86 5.04 -12.98
CA GLU A 381 10.97 4.08 -13.07
C GLU A 381 11.98 4.41 -14.18
N LEU A 382 11.54 5.03 -15.27
CA LEU A 382 12.44 5.43 -16.36
C LEU A 382 13.26 6.67 -16.01
N ASP A 383 12.96 7.28 -14.86
CA ASP A 383 13.45 8.57 -14.39
C ASP A 383 14.31 8.48 -13.13
N ALA A 384 14.48 7.27 -12.57
CA ALA A 384 15.39 7.04 -11.46
C ALA A 384 16.85 7.13 -11.95
N ASP A 385 17.62 8.06 -11.37
CA ASP A 385 19.08 8.04 -11.50
C ASP A 385 19.70 6.94 -10.62
N GLU A 386 20.99 6.64 -10.77
CA GLU A 386 21.71 5.64 -9.95
C GLU A 386 21.62 5.93 -8.43
N GLU A 387 21.21 7.14 -8.05
CA GLU A 387 21.00 7.58 -6.67
C GLU A 387 19.51 7.53 -6.22
N GLY A 388 18.60 7.05 -7.06
CA GLY A 388 17.18 6.87 -6.73
C GLY A 388 16.40 8.17 -6.52
N THR A 389 16.91 9.31 -6.98
CA THR A 389 16.23 10.60 -6.83
C THR A 389 15.29 10.83 -8.02
N ARG A 390 13.97 10.79 -7.79
CA ARG A 390 12.96 11.19 -8.79
C ARG A 390 13.17 12.66 -9.19
N ARG A 391 13.96 12.92 -10.23
CA ARG A 391 14.04 14.25 -10.88
C ARG A 391 12.99 14.30 -11.99
N LYS A 392 12.43 15.49 -12.25
CA LYS A 392 11.57 15.75 -13.42
C LYS A 392 12.37 15.49 -14.70
N SER A 393 12.37 14.25 -15.20
CA SER A 393 13.18 13.92 -16.37
C SER A 393 12.56 14.51 -17.64
N ALA A 394 13.37 14.54 -18.70
CA ALA A 394 12.89 14.93 -20.01
C ALA A 394 11.79 13.99 -20.52
N ARG A 395 11.85 12.67 -20.24
CA ARG A 395 10.90 11.68 -20.75
C ARG A 395 9.49 11.93 -20.23
N SER A 396 9.35 12.19 -18.94
CA SER A 396 8.03 12.34 -18.32
C SER A 396 7.38 13.67 -18.67
N LYS A 397 8.19 14.73 -18.85
CA LYS A 397 7.73 16.00 -19.47
C LYS A 397 7.28 15.81 -20.91
N LEU A 398 8.03 15.03 -21.70
CA LEU A 398 7.70 14.73 -23.08
C LEU A 398 6.38 13.93 -23.19
N ILE A 399 6.18 12.90 -22.35
CA ILE A 399 4.93 12.14 -22.29
C ILE A 399 3.78 13.01 -21.80
N TYR A 400 3.96 13.83 -20.78
CA TYR A 400 2.94 14.78 -20.31
C TYR A 400 2.50 15.76 -21.40
N ALA A 401 3.46 16.34 -22.14
CA ALA A 401 3.17 17.22 -23.26
C ALA A 401 2.39 16.50 -24.37
N GLN A 402 2.68 15.21 -24.59
CA GLN A 402 1.90 14.39 -25.50
C GLN A 402 0.50 14.10 -24.96
N LEU A 403 0.32 13.69 -23.70
CA LEU A 403 -1.01 13.41 -23.10
C LEU A 403 -1.96 14.61 -23.20
N THR A 404 -1.44 15.82 -22.92
CA THR A 404 -2.20 17.09 -22.98
C THR A 404 -2.43 17.61 -24.40
N ALA A 405 -1.75 17.05 -25.41
CA ALA A 405 -1.96 17.43 -26.80
C ALA A 405 -3.35 16.99 -27.30
N ARG A 406 -3.90 17.76 -28.25
CA ARG A 406 -5.18 17.49 -28.93
C ARG A 406 -5.02 17.14 -30.42
N ALA A 407 -3.77 17.10 -30.89
CA ALA A 407 -3.37 16.77 -32.25
C ALA A 407 -1.89 16.36 -32.22
N PRO A 408 -1.37 15.66 -33.25
CA PRO A 408 0.05 15.38 -33.37
C PRO A 408 0.89 16.66 -33.29
N LEU A 409 2.04 16.58 -32.61
CA LEU A 409 2.94 17.73 -32.41
C LEU A 409 4.14 17.65 -33.34
N THR A 410 4.59 18.77 -33.85
CA THR A 410 5.91 18.86 -34.49
C THR A 410 7.05 18.83 -33.46
N THR A 411 8.30 18.62 -33.89
CA THR A 411 9.48 18.65 -32.97
C THR A 411 9.52 19.91 -32.12
N GLY A 412 9.37 21.09 -32.75
CA GLY A 412 9.44 22.38 -32.05
C GLY A 412 8.29 22.57 -31.07
N GLU A 413 7.06 22.28 -31.49
CA GLU A 413 5.88 22.37 -30.61
C GLU A 413 5.98 21.42 -29.41
N TRP A 414 6.51 20.22 -29.61
CA TRP A 414 6.69 19.25 -28.54
C TRP A 414 7.74 19.72 -27.54
N ALA A 415 8.86 20.26 -28.01
CA ALA A 415 9.94 20.80 -27.18
C ALA A 415 9.43 21.98 -26.33
N ASP A 416 8.74 22.93 -26.97
CA ASP A 416 8.19 24.11 -26.33
C ASP A 416 7.17 23.75 -25.24
N ARG A 417 6.24 22.82 -25.52
CA ARG A 417 5.22 22.39 -24.55
C ARG A 417 5.80 21.59 -23.39
N ALA A 418 6.78 20.73 -23.65
CA ALA A 418 7.44 19.94 -22.61
C ALA A 418 8.44 20.78 -21.80
N GLY A 419 8.84 21.96 -22.29
CA GLY A 419 9.87 22.78 -21.65
C GLY A 419 11.24 22.09 -21.65
N VAL A 420 11.58 21.42 -22.76
CA VAL A 420 12.85 20.72 -22.98
C VAL A 420 13.46 21.14 -24.31
N SER A 421 14.72 20.76 -24.56
CA SER A 421 15.36 21.04 -25.85
C SER A 421 14.87 20.07 -26.94
N GLU A 422 14.91 20.48 -28.21
CA GLU A 422 14.70 19.56 -29.34
C GLU A 422 15.69 18.39 -29.31
N GLU A 423 16.89 18.62 -28.79
CA GLU A 423 17.89 17.56 -28.61
C GLU A 423 17.41 16.48 -27.63
N SER A 424 16.70 16.88 -26.57
CA SER A 424 16.09 15.92 -25.62
C SER A 424 15.05 15.05 -26.31
N ILE A 425 14.31 15.59 -27.30
CA ILE A 425 13.39 14.80 -28.12
C ILE A 425 14.17 13.78 -28.95
N ARG A 426 15.22 14.21 -29.65
CA ARG A 426 16.05 13.30 -30.47
C ARG A 426 16.61 12.15 -29.63
N ASN A 427 17.04 12.44 -28.40
CA ASN A 427 17.61 11.45 -27.48
C ASN A 427 16.62 10.43 -26.93
N HIS A 428 15.31 10.68 -27.01
CA HIS A 428 14.30 9.86 -26.32
C HIS A 428 13.15 9.38 -27.20
N ARG A 429 12.92 9.99 -28.37
CA ARG A 429 11.81 9.64 -29.26
C ARG A 429 11.87 8.18 -29.72
N ASP A 430 13.09 7.68 -30.00
CA ASP A 430 13.29 6.34 -30.56
C ASP A 430 13.09 5.28 -29.47
N ASP A 431 13.56 5.54 -28.24
CA ASP A 431 13.24 4.70 -27.08
C ASP A 431 11.72 4.62 -26.83
N LEU A 432 11.00 5.75 -26.90
CA LEU A 432 9.53 5.80 -26.71
C LEU A 432 8.75 5.15 -27.86
N ALA A 433 9.28 5.20 -29.08
CA ALA A 433 8.72 4.51 -30.24
C ALA A 433 8.96 2.99 -30.14
N ALA A 434 10.13 2.57 -29.66
CA ALA A 434 10.45 1.17 -29.38
C ALA A 434 9.53 0.57 -28.31
N LEU A 435 9.21 1.33 -27.25
CA LEU A 435 8.15 0.95 -26.29
C LEU A 435 6.74 0.85 -26.90
N GLY A 436 6.57 1.22 -28.16
CA GLY A 436 5.28 1.27 -28.82
C GLY A 436 4.33 2.32 -28.23
N LEU A 437 4.85 3.32 -27.49
CA LEU A 437 4.06 4.43 -26.96
C LEU A 437 3.96 5.58 -27.98
N LEU A 438 4.99 5.80 -28.79
CA LEU A 438 5.07 6.93 -29.71
C LEU A 438 4.95 6.49 -31.17
N GLU A 439 4.17 7.23 -31.95
CA GLU A 439 4.16 7.17 -33.41
C GLU A 439 4.95 8.36 -33.98
N ILE A 440 5.84 8.07 -34.93
CA ILE A 440 6.68 9.05 -35.62
C ILE A 440 6.28 9.08 -37.10
N ASP A 441 5.68 10.18 -37.54
CA ASP A 441 5.40 10.45 -38.96
C ASP A 441 6.52 11.33 -39.53
N ASP A 442 7.57 10.68 -40.05
CA ASP A 442 8.63 11.35 -40.80
C ASP A 442 8.25 11.46 -42.29
N ARG A 443 7.93 12.69 -42.71
CA ARG A 443 7.52 12.99 -44.08
C ARG A 443 8.69 13.26 -45.04
N GLY A 444 9.92 13.08 -44.55
CA GLY A 444 11.16 13.25 -45.30
C GLY A 444 11.72 14.68 -45.27
N VAL A 445 12.87 14.84 -45.93
CA VAL A 445 13.72 16.04 -45.86
C VAL A 445 12.95 17.32 -46.19
N GLY A 446 13.06 18.32 -45.30
CA GLY A 446 12.43 19.63 -45.46
C GLY A 446 10.96 19.71 -45.07
N LYS A 447 10.36 18.61 -44.58
CA LYS A 447 9.02 18.61 -43.99
C LYS A 447 9.11 18.42 -42.48
N ALA A 448 8.07 18.86 -41.78
CA ALA A 448 7.98 18.63 -40.34
C ALA A 448 7.72 17.15 -40.05
N THR A 449 8.48 16.58 -39.12
CA THR A 449 8.19 15.31 -38.46
C THR A 449 7.09 15.54 -37.43
N TYR A 450 6.08 14.68 -37.41
CA TYR A 450 5.01 14.73 -36.41
C TYR A 450 5.14 13.58 -35.43
N TYR A 451 4.84 13.86 -34.16
CA TYR A 451 4.90 12.92 -33.06
C TYR A 451 3.53 12.82 -32.42
N ARG A 452 3.11 11.60 -32.16
CA ARG A 452 1.82 11.31 -31.54
C ARG A 452 1.97 10.19 -30.53
N LEU A 453 1.59 10.44 -29.28
CA LEU A 453 1.35 9.35 -28.33
C LEU A 453 0.22 8.47 -28.85
N ARG A 454 0.43 7.16 -28.86
CA ARG A 454 -0.49 6.12 -29.35
C ARG A 454 -1.64 5.89 -28.37
N LEU A 455 -2.38 6.96 -28.09
CA LEU A 455 -3.66 6.97 -27.40
C LEU A 455 -4.64 7.83 -28.22
N PRO A 456 -5.92 7.45 -28.28
CA PRO A 456 -6.91 8.23 -29.01
C PRO A 456 -7.08 9.61 -28.40
N PHE A 457 -7.31 10.60 -29.26
CA PHE A 457 -7.88 11.89 -28.86
C PHE A 457 -9.38 11.72 -28.59
N ARG A 458 -9.97 12.71 -27.91
CA ARG A 458 -11.38 12.66 -27.52
C ARG A 458 -12.34 12.62 -28.71
N ASP A 459 -11.99 13.26 -29.81
CA ASP A 459 -12.77 13.29 -31.06
C ASP A 459 -12.67 11.98 -31.87
N GLU A 460 -11.74 11.10 -31.52
CA GLU A 460 -11.59 9.75 -32.09
C GLU A 460 -12.24 8.67 -31.20
N ARG A 461 -13.03 9.07 -30.19
CA ARG A 461 -13.70 8.13 -29.30
C ARG A 461 -14.61 7.18 -30.10
N GLY A 462 -14.39 5.89 -29.94
CA GLY A 462 -15.13 4.85 -30.64
C GLY A 462 -14.61 4.54 -32.05
N ASP A 463 -13.56 5.22 -32.51
CA ASP A 463 -12.85 4.85 -33.72
C ASP A 463 -11.97 3.61 -33.46
N GLY A 464 -12.28 2.52 -34.15
CA GLY A 464 -11.53 1.27 -34.06
C GLY A 464 -10.11 1.36 -34.60
N ASP A 465 -9.86 2.31 -35.50
CA ASP A 465 -8.55 2.53 -36.14
C ASP A 465 -7.68 3.54 -35.39
N ALA A 466 -8.19 4.13 -34.29
CA ALA A 466 -7.42 5.08 -33.51
C ALA A 466 -6.16 4.42 -32.92
N PRO A 467 -4.99 5.10 -32.97
CA PRO A 467 -3.74 4.54 -32.47
C PRO A 467 -3.81 4.09 -31.01
N ARG A 468 -3.39 2.85 -30.78
CA ARG A 468 -3.20 2.24 -29.45
C ARG A 468 -1.73 1.84 -29.27
N PRO A 469 -1.22 1.76 -28.03
CA PRO A 469 0.15 1.36 -27.81
C PRO A 469 0.37 -0.06 -28.32
N ALA A 470 1.50 -0.30 -28.99
CA ALA A 470 1.71 -1.53 -29.75
C ALA A 470 1.75 -2.81 -28.89
N HIS A 471 2.09 -2.66 -27.60
CA HIS A 471 2.25 -3.74 -26.63
C HIS A 471 1.15 -3.72 -25.56
N LEU A 472 0.10 -2.93 -25.77
CA LEU A 472 -0.99 -2.88 -24.81
C LEU A 472 -1.72 -4.21 -24.81
N VAL A 473 -1.97 -4.76 -23.62
CA VAL A 473 -2.80 -5.95 -23.43
C VAL A 473 -4.11 -5.79 -24.21
N ALA A 474 -4.43 -6.82 -24.99
CA ALA A 474 -5.59 -6.79 -25.86
C ALA A 474 -6.89 -6.93 -25.03
N SER A 475 -8.00 -6.42 -25.57
CA SER A 475 -9.32 -6.69 -25.00
C SER A 475 -9.70 -8.16 -25.19
N GLU A 476 -10.69 -8.66 -24.45
CA GLU A 476 -11.14 -10.05 -24.62
C GLU A 476 -11.52 -10.34 -26.09
N GLY A 477 -10.89 -11.38 -26.67
CA GLY A 477 -11.12 -11.79 -28.06
C GLY A 477 -10.22 -11.14 -29.12
N GLU A 478 -9.35 -10.19 -28.76
CA GLU A 478 -8.34 -9.61 -29.66
C GLU A 478 -7.06 -10.48 -29.70
N SER A 479 -6.28 -10.41 -30.79
CA SER A 479 -5.02 -11.16 -30.94
C SER A 479 -3.96 -10.67 -29.94
N GLN A 480 -3.13 -11.58 -29.44
CA GLN A 480 -2.14 -11.25 -28.41
C GLN A 480 -1.10 -10.20 -28.89
N PRO A 481 -0.67 -9.31 -27.98
CA PRO A 481 0.36 -8.31 -28.27
C PRO A 481 1.73 -8.94 -28.58
N ARG A 482 2.63 -8.13 -29.14
CA ARG A 482 4.06 -8.47 -29.32
C ARG A 482 4.69 -8.88 -27.99
N SER A 483 5.69 -9.76 -28.03
CA SER A 483 6.39 -10.25 -26.84
C SER A 483 7.33 -9.19 -26.26
N ILE A 484 7.67 -9.30 -24.95
CA ILE A 484 8.66 -8.43 -24.31
C ILE A 484 10.02 -8.45 -25.03
N ARG A 485 10.40 -9.60 -25.59
CA ARG A 485 11.59 -9.79 -26.41
C ARG A 485 11.61 -8.86 -27.63
N ASP A 486 10.50 -8.73 -28.35
CA ASP A 486 10.44 -7.87 -29.55
C ASP A 486 10.76 -6.42 -29.18
N VAL A 487 10.28 -5.97 -28.02
CA VAL A 487 10.56 -4.62 -27.51
C VAL A 487 12.02 -4.46 -27.10
N VAL A 488 12.62 -5.47 -26.46
CA VAL A 488 14.04 -5.43 -26.11
C VAL A 488 14.90 -5.35 -27.38
N CYS A 489 14.56 -6.11 -28.43
CA CYS A 489 15.22 -5.98 -29.73
C CYS A 489 15.06 -4.56 -30.30
N ASP A 490 13.84 -4.02 -30.33
CA ASP A 490 13.56 -2.67 -30.84
C ASP A 490 14.33 -1.59 -30.02
N LEU A 491 14.47 -1.76 -28.70
CA LEU A 491 15.25 -0.87 -27.82
C LEU A 491 16.76 -0.97 -28.08
N LEU A 492 17.27 -2.18 -28.30
CA LEU A 492 18.68 -2.39 -28.65
C LEU A 492 18.99 -1.82 -30.04
N GLU A 493 18.09 -1.99 -31.00
CA GLU A 493 18.20 -1.37 -32.33
C GLU A 493 18.17 0.15 -32.26
N ALA A 494 17.25 0.74 -31.47
CA ALA A 494 17.14 2.18 -31.27
C ALA A 494 18.42 2.82 -30.69
N ARG A 495 19.26 2.02 -30.01
CA ARG A 495 20.54 2.46 -29.44
C ARG A 495 21.77 1.94 -30.16
N GLU A 496 21.59 1.33 -31.34
CA GLU A 496 22.68 0.76 -32.15
C GLU A 496 23.49 -0.34 -31.41
N LEU A 497 22.84 -1.07 -30.48
CA LEU A 497 23.42 -2.14 -29.67
C LEU A 497 23.01 -3.55 -30.12
N PHE A 498 22.11 -3.65 -31.11
CA PHE A 498 21.58 -4.94 -31.55
C PHE A 498 22.66 -5.87 -32.12
N GLU A 499 23.61 -5.35 -32.91
CA GLU A 499 24.71 -6.15 -33.43
C GLU A 499 25.59 -6.71 -32.30
N GLU A 500 25.92 -5.89 -31.29
CA GLU A 500 26.66 -6.33 -30.09
C GLU A 500 25.88 -7.42 -29.33
N ALA A 501 24.55 -7.30 -29.23
CA ALA A 501 23.70 -8.28 -28.56
C ALA A 501 23.68 -9.64 -29.27
N ILE A 502 23.72 -9.66 -30.60
CA ILE A 502 23.70 -10.92 -31.38
C ILE A 502 25.08 -11.58 -31.41
N ASP A 503 26.16 -10.80 -31.32
CA ASP A 503 27.54 -11.31 -31.24
C ASP A 503 27.87 -11.95 -29.88
N ASP A 504 27.18 -11.56 -28.80
CA ASP A 504 27.26 -12.23 -27.51
C ASP A 504 26.35 -13.46 -27.47
N GLN A 505 26.94 -14.65 -27.34
CA GLN A 505 26.21 -15.92 -27.37
C GLN A 505 25.15 -16.03 -26.26
N ALA A 506 25.43 -15.55 -25.04
CA ALA A 506 24.50 -15.69 -23.92
C ALA A 506 23.27 -14.79 -24.10
N ILE A 507 23.49 -13.58 -24.61
CA ILE A 507 22.42 -12.63 -24.92
C ILE A 507 21.61 -13.11 -26.13
N SER A 508 22.29 -13.51 -27.20
CA SER A 508 21.67 -14.01 -28.43
C SER A 508 20.79 -15.25 -28.18
N ASP A 509 21.30 -16.24 -27.42
CA ASP A 509 20.53 -17.43 -27.05
C ASP A 509 19.31 -17.06 -26.18
N GLY A 510 19.47 -16.09 -25.27
CA GLY A 510 18.40 -15.58 -24.42
C GLY A 510 17.29 -14.85 -25.19
N LEU A 511 17.64 -14.07 -26.22
CA LEU A 511 16.69 -13.37 -27.09
C LEU A 511 15.95 -14.31 -28.05
N VAL A 512 16.59 -15.40 -28.49
CA VAL A 512 15.98 -16.37 -29.43
C VAL A 512 15.18 -17.45 -28.70
N GLY A 513 15.49 -17.71 -27.43
CA GLY A 513 14.85 -18.72 -26.58
C GLY A 513 13.36 -18.48 -26.29
N TRP A 514 12.67 -19.57 -25.90
CA TRP A 514 11.30 -19.50 -25.40
C TRP A 514 11.14 -20.32 -24.10
N PRO A 515 10.73 -19.69 -22.98
CA PRO A 515 10.56 -18.25 -22.79
C PRO A 515 11.87 -17.48 -23.01
N PRO A 516 11.83 -16.18 -23.38
CA PRO A 516 13.05 -15.39 -23.49
C PRO A 516 13.78 -15.36 -22.15
N ALA A 517 15.11 -15.35 -22.17
CA ALA A 517 15.97 -15.18 -21.00
C ALA A 517 16.73 -13.86 -21.16
N LEU A 518 16.19 -12.79 -20.59
CA LEU A 518 16.66 -11.41 -20.78
C LEU A 518 17.74 -11.01 -19.77
N GLU A 519 17.99 -11.82 -18.74
CA GLU A 519 18.95 -11.54 -17.68
C GLU A 519 20.35 -11.21 -18.20
N PRO A 520 20.95 -11.96 -19.16
CA PRO A 520 22.26 -11.62 -19.69
C PRO A 520 22.29 -10.22 -20.32
N ALA A 521 21.21 -9.83 -21.03
CA ALA A 521 21.10 -8.51 -21.63
C ALA A 521 20.94 -7.41 -20.58
N ILE A 522 20.12 -7.66 -19.55
CA ILE A 522 19.89 -6.72 -18.45
C ILE A 522 21.17 -6.52 -17.64
N GLU A 523 21.90 -7.58 -17.30
CA GLU A 523 23.18 -7.49 -16.57
C GLU A 523 24.23 -6.71 -17.36
N ARG A 524 24.27 -6.90 -18.69
CA ARG A 524 25.17 -6.15 -19.58
C ARG A 524 24.77 -4.68 -19.67
N TRP A 525 23.47 -4.41 -19.78
CA TRP A 525 22.89 -3.09 -19.97
C TRP A 525 21.82 -2.81 -18.91
N LEU A 526 22.28 -2.41 -17.72
CA LEU A 526 21.41 -2.16 -16.56
C LEU A 526 20.27 -1.18 -16.85
N TRP A 527 20.47 -0.27 -17.81
CA TRP A 527 19.44 0.66 -18.26
C TRP A 527 18.21 -0.03 -18.86
N LEU A 528 18.28 -1.28 -19.34
CA LEU A 528 17.14 -2.03 -19.90
C LEU A 528 16.10 -2.41 -18.84
N ARG A 529 16.53 -2.56 -17.58
CA ARG A 529 15.67 -3.03 -16.48
C ARG A 529 14.38 -2.22 -16.34
N PRO A 530 14.42 -0.88 -16.13
CA PRO A 530 13.19 -0.11 -15.97
C PRO A 530 12.32 -0.08 -17.23
N TRP A 531 12.88 -0.35 -18.42
CA TRP A 531 12.07 -0.51 -19.64
C TRP A 531 11.34 -1.84 -19.66
N CYS A 532 12.02 -2.93 -19.31
CA CYS A 532 11.41 -4.26 -19.20
C CYS A 532 10.25 -4.26 -18.20
N ASP A 533 10.41 -3.57 -17.06
CA ASP A 533 9.36 -3.41 -16.06
C ASP A 533 8.13 -2.70 -16.66
N VAL A 534 8.30 -1.54 -17.29
CA VAL A 534 7.20 -0.82 -17.97
C VAL A 534 6.50 -1.68 -19.03
N ILE A 535 7.25 -2.45 -19.82
CA ILE A 535 6.68 -3.33 -20.87
C ILE A 535 5.87 -4.46 -20.27
N ALA A 536 6.39 -5.13 -19.22
CA ALA A 536 5.65 -6.18 -18.53
C ALA A 536 4.29 -5.68 -18.04
N ARG A 537 4.26 -4.45 -17.50
CA ARG A 537 3.02 -3.78 -17.07
C ARG A 537 2.06 -3.51 -18.22
N LEU A 538 2.55 -3.02 -19.37
CA LEU A 538 1.71 -2.79 -20.56
C LEU A 538 1.10 -4.09 -21.09
N LEU A 539 1.83 -5.21 -20.98
CA LEU A 539 1.36 -6.54 -21.36
C LEU A 539 0.37 -7.13 -20.35
N GLY A 540 0.11 -6.46 -19.22
CA GLY A 540 -0.77 -6.94 -18.15
C GLY A 540 -0.19 -8.16 -17.42
N VAL A 541 1.13 -8.32 -17.46
CA VAL A 541 1.86 -9.41 -16.81
C VAL A 541 2.49 -8.84 -15.53
N GLU A 542 2.03 -9.29 -14.37
CA GLU A 542 2.89 -9.28 -13.19
C GLU A 542 4.02 -10.28 -13.47
N GLY A 543 5.26 -10.00 -13.06
CA GLY A 543 6.44 -10.82 -13.33
C GLY A 543 6.45 -12.25 -12.73
N GLY A 544 5.33 -12.98 -12.79
CA GLY A 544 5.13 -14.37 -12.39
C GLY A 544 5.62 -15.41 -13.40
N GLY A 545 6.56 -15.03 -14.26
CA GLY A 545 7.40 -15.95 -15.02
C GLY A 545 8.83 -15.49 -14.85
N SER A 546 9.62 -16.28 -14.12
CA SER A 546 11.08 -16.28 -14.13
C SER A 546 11.68 -15.67 -15.41
N LEU A 547 12.08 -14.40 -15.30
CA LEU A 547 13.26 -13.81 -15.91
C LEU A 547 14.28 -13.53 -14.80
N ARG A 548 14.39 -14.43 -13.81
CA ARG A 548 15.41 -14.35 -12.76
C ARG A 548 16.00 -15.73 -12.45
N GLY A 549 17.16 -16.00 -13.04
CA GLY A 549 18.15 -16.94 -12.51
C GLY A 549 18.70 -16.54 -11.10
N PRO A 550 19.54 -17.39 -10.48
CA PRO A 550 19.63 -17.54 -9.01
C PRO A 550 20.57 -16.59 -8.27
N THR A 551 21.00 -15.47 -8.83
CA THR A 551 22.05 -14.64 -8.18
C THR A 551 21.78 -13.15 -8.30
N GLU A 552 21.03 -12.65 -7.31
CA GLU A 552 21.05 -11.29 -6.72
C GLU A 552 20.74 -10.07 -7.62
N TRP A 553 19.45 -9.67 -7.65
CA TRP A 553 19.00 -8.34 -8.10
C TRP A 553 17.71 -7.89 -7.37
N ILE A 554 17.88 -7.14 -6.26
CA ILE A 554 16.86 -6.80 -5.24
C ILE A 554 16.14 -8.06 -4.76
N GLU A 555 16.69 -8.65 -3.69
CA GLU A 555 16.03 -9.68 -2.89
C GLU A 555 14.75 -9.11 -2.28
N GLY A 556 13.64 -9.56 -2.82
CA GLY A 556 12.39 -9.65 -2.13
C GLY A 556 11.50 -10.51 -3.01
N PRO A 557 10.89 -11.60 -2.51
CA PRO A 557 9.63 -11.98 -3.11
C PRO A 557 8.73 -10.74 -3.10
N TYR A 558 7.85 -10.57 -4.09
CA TYR A 558 6.81 -9.51 -4.09
C TYR A 558 5.90 -9.57 -2.83
N GLU A 559 6.14 -10.60 -2.02
CA GLU A 559 5.42 -11.06 -0.88
C GLU A 559 6.38 -11.79 0.07
N VAL A 560 6.71 -11.22 1.23
CA VAL A 560 7.49 -11.91 2.26
C VAL A 560 6.58 -12.31 3.41
N THR A 561 6.77 -13.49 3.99
CA THR A 561 6.00 -13.91 5.16
C THR A 561 6.77 -13.63 6.45
N SER A 562 6.06 -13.20 7.50
CA SER A 562 6.60 -13.05 8.85
C SER A 562 5.68 -13.77 9.83
N ARG A 563 6.23 -14.68 10.64
CA ARG A 563 5.43 -15.45 11.59
C ARG A 563 5.52 -14.83 12.98
N PHE A 564 4.38 -14.72 13.64
CA PHE A 564 4.27 -14.44 15.08
C PHE A 564 3.71 -15.67 15.79
N GLY A 565 4.21 -15.95 16.98
CA GLY A 565 3.74 -17.01 17.85
C GLY A 565 4.43 -18.34 17.55
N MET A 566 3.77 -19.45 17.87
CA MET A 566 4.36 -20.76 17.69
C MET A 566 3.34 -21.83 17.30
N GLU A 567 3.80 -22.78 16.51
CA GLU A 567 3.00 -23.94 16.12
C GLU A 567 2.79 -24.88 17.32
N PRO A 568 1.57 -25.44 17.49
CA PRO A 568 1.33 -26.48 18.49
C PRO A 568 2.28 -27.66 18.27
N ALA A 569 2.77 -28.25 19.36
CA ALA A 569 3.55 -29.48 19.27
C ALA A 569 2.69 -30.58 18.63
N THR A 570 3.10 -31.09 17.47
CA THR A 570 2.38 -32.15 16.76
C THR A 570 2.30 -33.36 17.68
N LYS A 571 1.10 -33.72 18.15
CA LYS A 571 0.89 -35.00 18.84
C LYS A 571 1.07 -36.10 17.80
N GLN A 572 2.29 -36.66 17.70
CA GLN A 572 2.50 -37.91 17.01
C GLN A 572 1.53 -38.93 17.61
N THR A 573 0.45 -39.22 16.89
CA THR A 573 -0.44 -40.31 17.24
C THR A 573 0.39 -41.57 17.06
N GLN A 574 0.95 -42.09 18.15
CA GLN A 574 1.43 -43.46 18.17
C GLN A 574 0.20 -44.33 17.94
N LEU A 575 -0.07 -44.66 16.67
CA LEU A 575 -0.89 -45.79 16.29
C LEU A 575 -0.24 -47.02 16.94
N GLY A 576 -0.84 -47.47 18.04
CA GLY A 576 -0.34 -48.57 18.86
C GLY A 576 -0.13 -49.84 18.04
N ALA A 577 0.99 -50.50 18.34
CA ALA A 577 1.33 -51.85 17.89
C ALA A 577 0.47 -52.91 18.58
#